data_AF-A0A8T6V9Z0-F1
#
_entry.id   AF-A0A8T6V9Z0-F1
#
_cell.length_a   1.000
_cell.length_b   1.000
_cell.length_c   1.000
_cell.angle_alpha   90.00
_cell.angle_beta   90.00
_cell.angle_gamma   90.00
#
_symmetry.space_group_name_H-M   'P 1'
#
loop_
_entity.id
_entity.type
_entity.pdbx_description
1 polymer ?
#
loop_
_entity_poly.entity_id
_entity_poly.type
_entity_poly.pdbx_seq_one_letter_code
_entity_poly.pdbx_strand_id
1 'polypeptide(L)'
;MEFSIVAQSFDKMEKTSKRLELIDLLVDLLKNTPPEVLSKIVYLIQGKLRPDFEGIELGVAEKLALRSISKSSGIPLKKIETEYRKSGDLGDAASTILQQKVQTTFVVEDITVERVYETLFKIAKAEGQRSQDMKMKYISSLLNDANPEEAKFILKILLGTLRLGIAENTVMDALAVAFTGKKENRGVLEYAYNVSSDLGKVAEAVAKDGLVGVKNFKVAVFNPIRPMLADRVKSEEEAIEKMGKTFAAEYKLDGERVQLHIKNDKISLFSRSLEDITSYYPDIVEKVPKSIKSDEVILEAEAVAINENTGEFLPFQELMHRRRKYKIEKAVLEYPITVNFFDIMYYNGKSCLDTNYEERRKILEKLVTEDDFTKNVPMTVVSNESEIEEFLENSINAGCEGLMLKSLDGPYKAGMRGSYWLKLKREYRNELGDSLDLVVIGAFFGRGKRTGRYGTLLLASYDDESDTFTSLCKVGTGFTDESLDQLYQILSNKVTLKKNPRIDSEMEADVWFEPELVIEVVASEITLSPIHKAAMNEIRKNSGLALRFPKFTGKIRMEKAAEDASTNQEIVSLYQGQKKVTQGSGSH
;
A
#
# COMPACT_ATOMS: atom_id res chain seq x y z
N MET A 1 -11.98 30.38 -6.73
CA MET A 1 -10.54 30.79 -6.68
C MET A 1 -9.90 30.41 -8.01
N GLU A 2 -9.06 31.27 -8.60
CA GLU A 2 -8.32 30.92 -9.84
C GLU A 2 -7.38 29.73 -9.62
N PHE A 3 -7.41 28.75 -10.53
CA PHE A 3 -6.55 27.57 -10.46
C PHE A 3 -5.10 27.90 -10.78
N SER A 4 -4.83 28.95 -11.56
CA SER A 4 -3.48 29.46 -11.81
C SER A 4 -2.69 29.72 -10.53
N ILE A 5 -3.33 30.20 -9.45
CA ILE A 5 -2.69 30.40 -8.14
C ILE A 5 -2.21 29.05 -7.56
N VAL A 6 -3.04 28.01 -7.67
CA VAL A 6 -2.72 26.66 -7.21
C VAL A 6 -1.60 26.05 -8.06
N ALA A 7 -1.69 26.20 -9.38
CA ALA A 7 -0.71 25.71 -10.34
C ALA A 7 0.68 26.32 -10.09
N GLN A 8 0.76 27.64 -9.88
CA GLN A 8 2.00 28.33 -9.55
C GLN A 8 2.59 27.86 -8.21
N SER A 9 1.75 27.64 -7.20
CA SER A 9 2.21 27.09 -5.92
C SER A 9 2.74 25.67 -6.09
N PHE A 10 2.09 24.82 -6.90
CA PHE A 10 2.59 23.48 -7.19
C PHE A 10 3.91 23.50 -7.95
N ASP A 11 4.09 24.42 -8.91
CA ASP A 11 5.36 24.56 -9.64
C ASP A 11 6.51 24.96 -8.71
N LYS A 12 6.28 25.89 -7.79
CA LYS A 12 7.25 26.23 -6.74
C LYS A 12 7.56 25.02 -5.85
N MET A 13 6.55 24.23 -5.49
CA MET A 13 6.74 23.02 -4.68
C MET A 13 7.51 21.93 -5.44
N GLU A 14 7.28 21.71 -6.73
CA GLU A 14 8.05 20.75 -7.55
C GLU A 14 9.55 21.11 -7.63
N LYS A 15 9.88 22.41 -7.53
CA LYS A 15 11.26 22.92 -7.67
C LYS A 15 12.08 22.84 -6.39
N THR A 16 11.48 22.56 -5.23
CA THR A 16 12.20 22.43 -3.96
C THR A 16 12.14 21.02 -3.41
N SER A 17 13.26 20.57 -2.83
CA SER A 17 13.35 19.34 -2.05
C SER A 17 13.37 19.61 -0.53
N LYS A 18 13.36 20.89 -0.12
CA LYS A 18 13.47 21.29 1.29
C LYS A 18 12.10 21.24 1.96
N ARG A 19 11.97 20.37 2.97
CA ARG A 19 10.70 20.17 3.69
C ARG A 19 10.14 21.45 4.32
N LEU A 20 10.98 22.31 4.89
CA LEU A 20 10.53 23.56 5.50
C LEU A 20 9.98 24.54 4.46
N GLU A 21 10.66 24.69 3.33
CA GLU A 21 10.21 25.52 2.22
C GLU A 21 8.89 25.01 1.63
N LEU A 22 8.72 23.69 1.49
CA LEU A 22 7.43 23.08 1.10
C LEU A 22 6.30 23.43 2.08
N ILE A 23 6.58 23.40 3.39
CA ILE A 23 5.59 23.76 4.40
C ILE A 23 5.24 25.24 4.28
N ASP A 24 6.22 26.13 4.09
CA ASP A 24 5.97 27.57 3.95
C ASP A 24 5.13 27.88 2.70
N LEU A 25 5.44 27.25 1.57
CA LEU A 25 4.64 27.35 0.34
C LEU A 25 3.21 26.83 0.53
N LEU A 26 3.05 25.73 1.27
CA LEU A 26 1.72 25.21 1.60
C LEU A 26 0.96 26.15 2.53
N VAL A 27 1.60 26.69 3.56
CA VAL A 27 0.99 27.65 4.48
C VAL A 27 0.50 28.88 3.72
N ASP A 28 1.31 29.42 2.81
CA ASP A 28 0.93 30.55 1.96
C ASP A 28 -0.27 30.22 1.08
N LEU A 29 -0.24 29.07 0.39
CA LEU A 29 -1.38 28.61 -0.41
C LEU A 29 -2.66 28.48 0.43
N LEU A 30 -2.58 27.83 1.59
CA LEU A 30 -3.73 27.56 2.46
C LEU A 30 -4.32 28.86 3.04
N LYS A 31 -3.50 29.83 3.45
CA LYS A 31 -3.98 31.13 3.96
C LYS A 31 -4.70 31.96 2.90
N ASN A 32 -4.26 31.86 1.65
CA ASN A 32 -4.87 32.56 0.51
C ASN A 32 -6.05 31.79 -0.09
N THR A 33 -6.40 30.62 0.46
CA THR A 33 -7.49 29.78 -0.03
C THR A 33 -8.78 30.07 0.73
N PRO A 34 -9.90 30.39 0.04
CA PRO A 34 -11.20 30.52 0.68
C PRO A 34 -11.64 29.21 1.39
N PRO A 35 -12.26 29.28 2.58
CA PRO A 35 -12.67 28.08 3.33
C PRO A 35 -13.57 27.11 2.55
N GLU A 36 -14.37 27.59 1.59
CA GLU A 36 -15.33 26.81 0.80
C GLU A 36 -14.68 25.89 -0.26
N VAL A 37 -13.42 26.18 -0.60
CA VAL A 37 -12.65 25.38 -1.59
C VAL A 37 -11.46 24.68 -0.96
N LEU A 38 -11.20 24.91 0.32
CA LEU A 38 -10.05 24.38 1.03
C LEU A 38 -10.02 22.84 1.04
N SER A 39 -11.16 22.18 1.27
CA SER A 39 -11.26 20.72 1.18
C SER A 39 -10.86 20.19 -0.19
N LYS A 40 -11.27 20.88 -1.27
CA LYS A 40 -10.92 20.52 -2.65
C LYS A 40 -9.42 20.62 -2.85
N ILE A 41 -8.79 21.73 -2.43
CA ILE A 41 -7.33 21.91 -2.56
C ILE A 41 -6.58 20.83 -1.76
N VAL A 42 -6.99 20.55 -0.53
CA VAL A 42 -6.38 19.51 0.32
C VAL A 42 -6.39 18.14 -0.35
N TYR A 43 -7.41 17.80 -1.13
CA TYR A 43 -7.39 16.55 -1.91
C TYR A 43 -6.58 16.67 -3.21
N LEU A 44 -6.72 17.78 -3.95
CA LEU A 44 -6.00 17.97 -5.21
C LEU A 44 -4.48 17.97 -5.02
N ILE A 45 -3.95 18.58 -3.94
CA ILE A 45 -2.51 18.56 -3.63
C ILE A 45 -1.97 17.14 -3.39
N GLN A 46 -2.86 16.20 -3.03
CA GLN A 46 -2.54 14.79 -2.80
C GLN A 46 -2.83 13.92 -4.04
N GLY A 47 -3.27 14.51 -5.16
CA GLY A 47 -3.69 13.78 -6.34
C GLY A 47 -5.00 13.00 -6.16
N LYS A 48 -5.84 13.40 -5.18
CA LYS A 48 -7.12 12.79 -4.86
C LYS A 48 -8.27 13.78 -5.08
N LEU A 49 -9.50 13.29 -5.06
CA LEU A 49 -10.71 14.13 -5.04
C LEU A 49 -11.49 14.02 -3.74
N ARG A 50 -11.51 12.85 -3.13
CA ARG A 50 -12.30 12.51 -1.95
C ARG A 50 -11.47 11.66 -0.99
N PRO A 51 -11.92 11.50 0.28
CA PRO A 51 -11.39 10.46 1.16
C PRO A 51 -11.43 9.08 0.50
N ASP A 52 -10.49 8.20 0.87
CA ASP A 52 -10.37 6.86 0.27
C ASP A 52 -11.63 6.01 0.51
N PHE A 53 -12.32 6.22 1.63
CA PHE A 53 -13.54 5.51 1.99
C PHE A 53 -14.76 5.84 1.12
N GLU A 54 -14.72 6.93 0.33
CA GLU A 54 -15.77 7.22 -0.65
C GLU A 54 -15.58 6.47 -1.98
N GLY A 55 -14.44 5.79 -2.18
CA GLY A 55 -14.19 4.95 -3.35
C GLY A 55 -14.11 5.69 -4.70
N ILE A 56 -13.75 6.98 -4.68
CA ILE A 56 -13.66 7.82 -5.88
C ILE A 56 -12.24 7.80 -6.45
N GLU A 57 -12.07 7.15 -7.60
CA GLU A 57 -10.82 7.11 -8.36
C GLU A 57 -10.90 7.91 -9.66
N LEU A 58 -9.86 8.67 -9.99
CA LEU A 58 -9.82 9.50 -11.21
C LEU A 58 -9.80 8.64 -12.50
N GLY A 59 -9.17 7.47 -12.47
CA GLY A 59 -9.34 6.38 -13.44
C GLY A 59 -9.26 6.79 -14.93
N VAL A 60 -8.22 7.54 -15.32
CA VAL A 60 -7.96 7.92 -16.73
C VAL A 60 -6.69 7.25 -17.25
N ALA A 61 -6.82 6.55 -18.37
CA ALA A 61 -5.69 5.95 -19.08
C ALA A 61 -4.86 7.02 -19.81
N GLU A 62 -3.53 6.89 -19.79
CA GLU A 62 -2.60 7.80 -20.46
C GLU A 62 -2.93 8.01 -21.95
N LYS A 63 -3.33 6.95 -22.66
CA LYS A 63 -3.75 7.04 -24.08
C LYS A 63 -4.94 7.98 -24.28
N LEU A 64 -5.85 8.06 -23.33
CA LEU A 64 -7.00 8.97 -23.38
C LEU A 64 -6.57 10.41 -23.16
N ALA A 65 -5.64 10.65 -22.22
CA ALA A 65 -5.04 11.96 -21.99
C ALA A 65 -4.28 12.46 -23.23
N LEU A 66 -3.44 11.62 -23.85
CA LEU A 66 -2.73 11.93 -25.10
C LEU A 66 -3.68 12.37 -26.23
N ARG A 67 -4.79 11.63 -26.43
CA ARG A 67 -5.84 11.99 -27.39
C ARG A 67 -6.50 13.32 -27.05
N SER A 68 -6.74 13.58 -25.76
CA SER A 68 -7.35 14.83 -25.30
C SER A 68 -6.43 16.04 -25.53
N ILE A 69 -5.12 15.88 -25.31
CA ILE A 69 -4.10 16.91 -25.60
C ILE A 69 -4.06 17.18 -27.11
N SER A 70 -4.02 16.13 -27.94
CA SER A 70 -4.02 16.26 -29.41
C SER A 70 -5.24 17.02 -29.91
N LYS A 71 -6.43 16.66 -29.40
CA LYS A 71 -7.69 17.31 -29.74
C LYS A 71 -7.72 18.79 -29.36
N SER A 72 -7.14 19.16 -28.21
CA SER A 72 -7.18 20.53 -27.68
C SER A 72 -6.10 21.42 -28.28
N SER A 73 -4.92 20.88 -28.56
CA SER A 73 -3.79 21.62 -29.13
C SER A 73 -3.85 21.75 -30.66
N GLY A 74 -4.54 20.82 -31.33
CA GLY A 74 -4.47 20.64 -32.78
C GLY A 74 -3.19 19.95 -33.26
N ILE A 75 -2.32 19.51 -32.35
CA ILE A 75 -1.03 18.91 -32.67
C ILE A 75 -1.17 17.38 -32.84
N PRO A 76 -0.54 16.77 -33.86
CA PRO A 76 -0.58 15.32 -34.07
C PRO A 76 -0.01 14.52 -32.89
N LEU A 77 -0.65 13.39 -32.56
CA LEU A 77 -0.27 12.48 -31.48
C LEU A 77 1.22 12.12 -31.46
N LYS A 78 1.81 11.85 -32.63
CA LYS A 78 3.23 11.46 -32.74
C LYS A 78 4.18 12.51 -32.14
N LYS A 79 3.89 13.80 -32.33
CA LYS A 79 4.71 14.89 -31.78
C LYS A 79 4.57 14.99 -30.26
N ILE A 80 3.35 14.74 -29.74
CA ILE A 80 3.08 14.72 -28.30
C ILE A 80 3.79 13.52 -27.64
N GLU A 81 3.76 12.34 -28.27
CA GLU A 81 4.49 11.16 -27.79
C GLU A 81 6.00 11.37 -27.76
N THR A 82 6.56 12.08 -28.75
CA THR A 82 7.99 12.45 -28.74
C THR A 82 8.31 13.36 -27.55
N GLU A 83 7.52 14.39 -27.31
CA GLU A 83 7.73 15.29 -26.17
C GLU A 83 7.53 14.57 -24.82
N TYR A 84 6.57 13.66 -24.74
CA TYR A 84 6.35 12.84 -23.55
C TYR A 84 7.54 11.93 -23.25
N ARG A 85 8.11 11.25 -24.25
CA ARG A 85 9.32 10.43 -24.05
C ARG A 85 10.52 11.26 -23.59
N LYS A 86 10.63 12.51 -24.06
CA LYS A 86 11.72 13.41 -23.71
C LYS A 86 11.59 13.95 -22.28
N SER A 87 10.38 14.37 -21.89
CA SER A 87 10.10 14.95 -20.57
C SER A 87 9.92 13.90 -19.47
N GLY A 88 9.45 12.69 -19.82
CA GLY A 88 9.15 11.63 -18.87
C GLY A 88 7.86 11.85 -18.06
N ASP A 89 7.14 12.94 -18.29
CA ASP A 89 5.86 13.27 -17.64
C ASP A 89 4.89 13.93 -18.65
N LEU A 90 3.65 13.45 -18.68
CA LEU A 90 2.68 13.88 -19.67
C LEU A 90 2.13 15.29 -19.40
N GLY A 91 2.12 15.75 -18.15
CA GLY A 91 1.76 17.11 -17.80
C GLY A 91 2.82 18.11 -18.27
N ASP A 92 4.10 17.79 -18.06
CA ASP A 92 5.20 18.61 -18.57
C ASP A 92 5.20 18.65 -20.11
N ALA A 93 4.99 17.51 -20.77
CA ALA A 93 4.83 17.47 -22.22
C ALA A 93 3.64 18.31 -22.71
N ALA A 94 2.50 18.25 -22.02
CA ALA A 94 1.32 19.02 -22.37
C ALA A 94 1.55 20.53 -22.25
N SER A 95 2.28 20.98 -21.23
CA SER A 95 2.68 22.39 -21.09
C SER A 95 3.44 22.89 -22.32
N THR A 96 4.48 22.16 -22.74
CA THR A 96 5.28 22.48 -23.94
C THR A 96 4.44 22.47 -25.22
N ILE A 97 3.54 21.50 -25.35
CA ILE A 97 2.66 21.34 -26.51
C ILE A 97 1.63 22.46 -26.61
N LEU A 98 1.04 22.87 -25.49
CA LEU A 98 -0.01 23.90 -25.47
C LEU A 98 0.54 25.32 -25.68
N GLN A 99 1.83 25.56 -25.45
CA GLN A 99 2.49 26.79 -25.90
C GLN A 99 2.48 26.95 -27.43
N GLN A 100 2.38 25.84 -28.17
CA GLN A 100 2.39 25.79 -29.63
C GLN A 100 0.97 25.65 -30.21
N LYS A 101 -0.06 25.87 -29.38
CA LYS A 101 -1.46 25.67 -29.76
C LYS A 101 -1.83 26.56 -30.95
N VAL A 102 -2.35 25.92 -32.00
CA VAL A 102 -2.77 26.59 -33.25
C VAL A 102 -4.24 27.02 -33.18
N GLN A 103 -5.04 26.37 -32.33
CA GLN A 103 -6.46 26.64 -32.16
C GLN A 103 -6.70 27.73 -31.11
N THR A 104 -7.27 28.86 -31.54
CA THR A 104 -7.78 29.90 -30.65
C THR A 104 -9.27 29.65 -30.38
N THR A 105 -9.63 29.56 -29.11
CA THR A 105 -11.04 29.51 -28.66
C THR A 105 -11.62 30.92 -28.70
N PHE A 106 -12.81 31.08 -29.29
CA PHE A 106 -13.48 32.40 -29.41
C PHE A 106 -13.96 32.97 -28.07
N VAL A 107 -14.19 32.09 -27.07
CA VAL A 107 -14.52 32.42 -25.69
C VAL A 107 -13.68 31.51 -24.80
N VAL A 108 -12.92 32.09 -23.88
CA VAL A 108 -12.16 31.36 -22.87
C VAL A 108 -12.91 31.56 -21.55
N GLU A 109 -13.34 30.46 -20.93
CA GLU A 109 -13.86 30.49 -19.57
C GLU A 109 -12.72 30.37 -18.57
N ASP A 110 -12.75 31.14 -17.48
CA ASP A 110 -11.73 31.05 -16.44
C ASP A 110 -11.64 29.64 -15.84
N ILE A 111 -10.41 29.22 -15.50
CA ILE A 111 -10.16 27.94 -14.85
C ILE A 111 -10.12 28.17 -13.34
N THR A 112 -11.24 27.89 -12.67
CA THR A 112 -11.33 27.94 -11.20
C THR A 112 -11.05 26.57 -10.57
N VAL A 113 -10.63 26.56 -9.31
CA VAL A 113 -10.45 25.33 -8.51
C VAL A 113 -11.72 24.49 -8.50
N GLU A 114 -12.87 25.14 -8.35
CA GLU A 114 -14.19 24.52 -8.36
C GLU A 114 -14.48 23.87 -9.71
N ARG A 115 -14.23 24.58 -10.81
CA ARG A 115 -14.43 24.04 -12.17
C ARG A 115 -13.53 22.83 -12.44
N VAL A 116 -12.26 22.90 -12.06
CA VAL A 116 -11.32 21.77 -12.18
C VAL A 116 -11.84 20.60 -11.36
N TYR A 117 -12.10 20.80 -10.06
CA TYR A 117 -12.54 19.75 -9.16
C TYR A 117 -13.84 19.07 -9.63
N GLU A 118 -14.88 19.84 -9.95
CA GLU A 118 -16.17 19.30 -10.39
C GLU A 118 -16.05 18.55 -11.73
N THR A 119 -15.19 19.03 -12.63
CA THR A 119 -14.95 18.35 -13.91
C THR A 119 -14.19 17.05 -13.71
N LEU A 120 -13.15 17.04 -12.88
CA LEU A 120 -12.44 15.82 -12.49
C LEU A 120 -13.36 14.82 -11.78
N PHE A 121 -14.28 15.30 -10.94
CA PHE A 121 -15.27 14.46 -10.27
C PHE A 121 -16.28 13.85 -11.25
N LYS A 122 -16.73 14.61 -12.26
CA LYS A 122 -17.55 14.08 -13.37
C LYS A 122 -16.79 13.02 -14.18
N ILE A 123 -15.49 13.20 -14.39
CA ILE A 123 -14.63 12.21 -15.05
C ILE A 123 -14.55 10.93 -14.21
N ALA A 124 -14.30 11.04 -12.90
CA ALA A 124 -14.20 9.90 -11.99
C ALA A 124 -15.50 9.07 -11.97
N LYS A 125 -16.66 9.73 -11.96
CA LYS A 125 -17.99 9.09 -11.97
C LYS A 125 -18.46 8.59 -13.33
N ALA A 126 -17.75 8.87 -14.41
CA ALA A 126 -18.16 8.46 -15.75
C ALA A 126 -17.86 6.97 -15.98
N GLU A 127 -18.91 6.15 -16.03
CA GLU A 127 -18.85 4.70 -16.28
C GLU A 127 -19.72 4.27 -17.48
N GLY A 128 -19.54 3.03 -17.96
CA GLY A 128 -20.34 2.45 -19.05
C GLY A 128 -19.84 2.75 -20.47
N GLN A 129 -20.65 2.37 -21.47
CA GLN A 129 -20.25 2.23 -22.89
C GLN A 129 -19.80 3.54 -23.57
N ARG A 130 -20.19 4.71 -23.05
CA ARG A 130 -19.81 6.05 -23.59
C ARG A 130 -18.89 6.84 -22.66
N SER A 131 -18.39 6.21 -21.59
CA SER A 131 -17.56 6.88 -20.58
C SER A 131 -16.28 7.46 -21.18
N GLN A 132 -15.60 6.73 -22.07
CA GLN A 132 -14.34 7.21 -22.65
C GLN A 132 -14.50 8.50 -23.47
N ASP A 133 -15.55 8.61 -24.29
CA ASP A 133 -15.82 9.81 -25.09
C ASP A 133 -16.19 11.01 -24.20
N MET A 134 -16.97 10.77 -23.15
CA MET A 134 -17.33 11.80 -22.16
C MET A 134 -16.10 12.28 -21.39
N LYS A 135 -15.26 11.36 -20.91
CA LYS A 135 -13.99 11.68 -20.23
C LYS A 135 -13.09 12.51 -21.15
N MET A 136 -12.92 12.10 -22.40
CA MET A 136 -12.15 12.89 -23.39
C MET A 136 -12.73 14.28 -23.62
N LYS A 137 -14.06 14.42 -23.71
CA LYS A 137 -14.73 15.71 -23.85
C LYS A 137 -14.46 16.63 -22.66
N TYR A 138 -14.56 16.12 -21.43
CA TYR A 138 -14.30 16.88 -20.21
C TYR A 138 -12.83 17.32 -20.10
N ILE A 139 -11.89 16.41 -20.39
CA ILE A 139 -10.46 16.74 -20.37
C ILE A 139 -10.16 17.80 -21.43
N SER A 140 -10.61 17.62 -22.67
CA SER A 140 -10.41 18.60 -23.73
C SER A 140 -11.05 19.96 -23.41
N SER A 141 -12.20 19.97 -22.74
CA SER A 141 -12.83 21.23 -22.31
C SER A 141 -11.93 22.01 -21.35
N LEU A 142 -11.36 21.35 -20.34
CA LEU A 142 -10.42 22.01 -19.42
C LEU A 142 -9.15 22.48 -20.15
N LEU A 143 -8.56 21.63 -20.99
CA LEU A 143 -7.32 21.95 -21.71
C LEU A 143 -7.48 23.04 -22.77
N ASN A 144 -8.69 23.25 -23.28
CA ASN A 144 -8.97 24.32 -24.23
C ASN A 144 -8.89 25.71 -23.59
N ASP A 145 -9.25 25.80 -22.31
CA ASP A 145 -9.33 27.06 -21.58
C ASP A 145 -8.11 27.28 -20.66
N ALA A 146 -7.42 26.20 -20.28
CA ALA A 146 -6.23 26.26 -19.44
C ALA A 146 -5.02 26.87 -20.15
N ASN A 147 -4.27 27.68 -19.40
CA ASN A 147 -2.92 28.06 -19.79
C ASN A 147 -1.94 26.86 -19.66
N PRO A 148 -0.71 26.93 -20.22
CA PRO A 148 0.23 25.81 -20.20
C PRO A 148 0.60 25.27 -18.82
N GLU A 149 0.64 26.13 -17.79
CA GLU A 149 0.97 25.73 -16.41
C GLU A 149 -0.23 25.06 -15.73
N GLU A 150 -1.44 25.59 -15.93
CA GLU A 150 -2.68 24.96 -15.44
C GLU A 150 -2.87 23.58 -16.07
N ALA A 151 -2.68 23.47 -17.39
CA ALA A 151 -2.81 22.21 -18.11
C ALA A 151 -1.83 21.14 -17.60
N LYS A 152 -0.59 21.53 -17.30
CA LYS A 152 0.41 20.66 -16.67
C LYS A 152 -0.16 20.02 -15.40
N PHE A 153 -0.64 20.84 -14.47
CA PHE A 153 -1.08 20.33 -13.16
C PHE A 153 -2.44 19.64 -13.21
N ILE A 154 -3.36 20.07 -14.07
CA ILE A 154 -4.62 19.34 -14.32
C ILE A 154 -4.32 17.90 -14.76
N LEU A 155 -3.37 17.72 -15.69
CA LEU A 155 -2.99 16.39 -16.17
C LEU A 155 -2.21 15.58 -15.14
N LYS A 156 -1.30 16.21 -14.38
CA LYS A 156 -0.59 15.53 -13.29
C LYS A 156 -1.54 15.03 -12.21
N ILE A 157 -2.56 15.82 -11.84
CA ILE A 157 -3.63 15.38 -10.91
C ILE A 157 -4.40 14.22 -11.54
N LEU A 158 -4.90 14.40 -12.77
CA LEU A 158 -5.74 13.43 -13.46
C LEU A 158 -5.09 12.04 -13.60
N LEU A 159 -3.78 12.02 -13.86
CA LEU A 159 -2.99 10.81 -14.06
C LEU A 159 -2.38 10.25 -12.77
N GLY A 160 -2.55 10.93 -11.63
CA GLY A 160 -1.91 10.55 -10.38
C GLY A 160 -0.38 10.66 -10.42
N THR A 161 0.18 11.53 -11.28
CA THR A 161 1.61 11.75 -11.42
C THR A 161 2.09 13.03 -10.72
N LEU A 162 1.22 13.67 -9.93
CA LEU A 162 1.55 14.83 -9.10
C LEU A 162 2.58 14.43 -8.01
N ARG A 163 3.83 14.88 -8.15
CA ARG A 163 4.97 14.46 -7.30
C ARG A 163 5.53 15.61 -6.46
N LEU A 164 4.69 16.24 -5.64
CA LEU A 164 5.09 17.39 -4.82
C LEU A 164 5.91 17.02 -3.56
N GLY A 165 6.09 15.73 -3.26
CA GLY A 165 6.72 15.29 -2.01
C GLY A 165 5.89 15.60 -0.75
N ILE A 166 4.59 15.87 -0.92
CA ILE A 166 3.66 16.21 0.15
C ILE A 166 2.92 14.95 0.59
N ALA A 167 2.99 14.66 1.87
CA ALA A 167 2.20 13.62 2.53
C ALA A 167 1.19 14.27 3.49
N GLU A 168 0.19 13.50 3.94
CA GLU A 168 -0.84 13.94 4.90
C GLU A 168 -0.26 14.71 6.10
N ASN A 169 0.85 14.20 6.66
CA ASN A 169 1.55 14.84 7.78
C ASN A 169 2.07 16.25 7.46
N THR A 170 2.56 16.46 6.24
CA THR A 170 3.02 17.78 5.78
C THR A 170 1.84 18.73 5.59
N VAL A 171 0.70 18.23 5.10
CA VAL A 171 -0.54 19.01 5.00
C VAL A 171 -1.06 19.39 6.38
N MET A 172 -1.07 18.47 7.34
CA MET A 172 -1.46 18.75 8.73
C MET A 172 -0.53 19.75 9.42
N ASP A 173 0.78 19.64 9.22
CA ASP A 173 1.77 20.64 9.69
C ASP A 173 1.40 22.04 9.16
N ALA A 174 1.12 22.13 7.85
CA ALA A 174 0.78 23.40 7.20
C ALA A 174 -0.58 23.94 7.66
N LEU A 175 -1.61 23.10 7.82
CA LEU A 175 -2.92 23.50 8.34
C LEU A 175 -2.81 24.06 9.77
N ALA A 176 -2.04 23.39 10.63
CA ALA A 176 -1.82 23.85 12.01
C ALA A 176 -1.16 25.24 12.03
N VAL A 177 -0.10 25.44 11.24
CA VAL A 177 0.59 26.74 11.16
C VAL A 177 -0.30 27.80 10.51
N ALA A 178 -1.00 27.46 9.43
CA ALA A 178 -1.82 28.41 8.65
C ALA A 178 -2.98 28.99 9.47
N PHE A 179 -3.70 28.14 10.19
CA PHE A 179 -4.97 28.51 10.82
C PHE A 179 -4.93 28.61 12.35
N THR A 180 -3.84 28.15 12.98
CA THR A 180 -3.68 28.25 14.44
C THR A 180 -2.39 28.97 14.87
N GLY A 181 -1.51 29.29 13.93
CA GLY A 181 -0.24 29.98 14.16
C GLY A 181 0.83 29.17 14.89
N LYS A 182 0.53 27.93 15.28
CA LYS A 182 1.39 27.08 16.12
C LYS A 182 1.42 25.67 15.58
N LYS A 183 2.63 25.14 15.34
CA LYS A 183 2.82 23.78 14.83
C LYS A 183 2.43 22.73 15.88
N GLU A 184 2.55 23.05 17.16
CA GLU A 184 2.27 22.17 18.30
C GLU A 184 0.79 21.75 18.33
N ASN A 185 -0.09 22.56 17.74
CA ASN A 185 -1.51 22.25 17.64
C ASN A 185 -1.83 21.12 16.64
N ARG A 186 -0.84 20.67 15.86
CA ARG A 186 -0.98 19.55 14.93
C ARG A 186 -1.63 18.33 15.59
N GLY A 187 -1.27 18.00 16.84
CA GLY A 187 -1.84 16.82 17.53
C GLY A 187 -3.38 16.86 17.63
N VAL A 188 -3.98 18.05 17.74
CA VAL A 188 -5.45 18.20 17.76
C VAL A 188 -6.06 17.92 16.38
N LEU A 189 -5.43 18.40 15.31
CA LEU A 189 -5.85 18.13 13.93
C LEU A 189 -5.65 16.66 13.56
N GLU A 190 -4.54 16.07 14.00
CA GLU A 190 -4.21 14.66 13.79
C GLU A 190 -5.23 13.75 14.48
N TYR A 191 -5.65 14.06 15.72
CA TYR A 191 -6.75 13.35 16.36
C TYR A 191 -8.05 13.43 15.54
N ALA A 192 -8.46 14.65 15.14
CA ALA A 192 -9.67 14.85 14.34
C ALA A 192 -9.61 14.11 13.01
N TYR A 193 -8.45 14.09 12.36
CA TYR A 193 -8.22 13.32 11.15
C TYR A 193 -8.28 11.81 11.40
N ASN A 194 -7.66 11.33 12.48
CA ASN A 194 -7.63 9.90 12.79
C ASN A 194 -9.01 9.33 13.11
N VAL A 195 -9.94 10.11 13.69
CA VAL A 195 -11.30 9.64 14.00
C VAL A 195 -12.31 9.84 12.87
N SER A 196 -12.00 10.64 11.85
CA SER A 196 -12.90 10.93 10.73
C SER A 196 -12.41 10.42 9.38
N SER A 197 -11.10 10.21 9.26
CA SER A 197 -10.37 9.91 8.01
C SER A 197 -10.66 10.90 6.86
N ASP A 198 -11.08 12.12 7.20
CA ASP A 198 -11.48 13.16 6.24
C ASP A 198 -10.69 14.45 6.46
N LEU A 199 -9.53 14.54 5.82
CA LEU A 199 -8.64 15.69 5.95
C LEU A 199 -9.28 16.96 5.37
N GLY A 200 -10.18 16.84 4.39
CA GLY A 200 -10.91 17.96 3.83
C GLY A 200 -11.84 18.60 4.85
N LYS A 201 -12.63 17.79 5.58
CA LYS A 201 -13.48 18.28 6.67
C LYS A 201 -12.66 18.89 7.81
N VAL A 202 -11.54 18.28 8.18
CA VAL A 202 -10.65 18.83 9.22
C VAL A 202 -10.09 20.19 8.79
N ALA A 203 -9.67 20.31 7.52
CA ALA A 203 -9.18 21.57 6.97
C ALA A 203 -10.24 22.66 6.97
N GLU A 204 -11.48 22.36 6.53
CA GLU A 204 -12.57 23.32 6.58
C GLU A 204 -12.90 23.76 8.02
N ALA A 205 -12.94 22.82 8.96
CA ALA A 205 -13.25 23.12 10.36
C ALA A 205 -12.19 24.01 11.01
N VAL A 206 -10.89 23.74 10.78
CA VAL A 206 -9.83 24.58 11.34
C VAL A 206 -9.79 25.97 10.68
N ALA A 207 -10.13 26.07 9.40
CA ALA A 207 -10.16 27.35 8.69
C ALA A 207 -11.33 28.24 9.10
N LYS A 208 -12.51 27.65 9.37
CA LYS A 208 -13.72 28.40 9.75
C LYS A 208 -13.75 28.72 11.24
N ASP A 209 -13.47 27.72 12.08
CA ASP A 209 -13.75 27.77 13.52
C ASP A 209 -12.48 27.58 14.39
N GLY A 210 -11.31 27.50 13.77
CA GLY A 210 -10.05 27.27 14.46
C GLY A 210 -10.03 25.95 15.23
N LEU A 211 -9.31 25.92 16.36
CA LEU A 211 -9.22 24.72 17.20
C LEU A 211 -10.55 24.29 17.83
N VAL A 212 -11.50 25.22 17.99
CA VAL A 212 -12.81 24.89 18.58
C VAL A 212 -13.58 23.97 17.64
N GLY A 213 -13.60 24.26 16.34
CA GLY A 213 -14.21 23.38 15.34
C GLY A 213 -13.57 22.01 15.28
N VAL A 214 -12.23 21.94 15.30
CA VAL A 214 -11.48 20.67 15.24
C VAL A 214 -11.74 19.79 16.48
N LYS A 215 -11.87 20.38 17.68
CA LYS A 215 -12.15 19.63 18.91
C LYS A 215 -13.55 18.98 18.94
N ASN A 216 -14.46 19.38 18.05
CA ASN A 216 -15.78 18.78 17.95
C ASN A 216 -15.80 17.45 17.19
N PHE A 217 -14.68 17.07 16.55
CA PHE A 217 -14.57 15.78 15.87
C PHE A 217 -14.62 14.65 16.89
N LYS A 218 -15.55 13.73 16.67
CA LYS A 218 -15.76 12.52 17.46
C LYS A 218 -15.90 11.34 16.52
N VAL A 219 -15.70 10.14 17.07
CA VAL A 219 -16.03 8.90 16.39
C VAL A 219 -17.49 8.93 15.94
N ALA A 220 -17.73 8.61 14.67
CA ALA A 220 -19.05 8.52 14.09
C ALA A 220 -19.13 7.26 13.22
N VAL A 221 -20.20 6.49 13.37
CA VAL A 221 -20.40 5.28 12.57
C VAL A 221 -20.48 5.64 11.08
N PHE A 222 -19.91 4.78 10.23
CA PHE A 222 -19.69 4.96 8.79
C PHE A 222 -18.65 6.01 8.37
N ASN A 223 -17.97 6.64 9.32
CA ASN A 223 -16.70 7.32 9.05
C ASN A 223 -15.58 6.42 9.60
N PRO A 224 -14.74 5.81 8.75
CA PRO A 224 -13.72 4.91 9.23
C PRO A 224 -12.70 5.64 10.10
N ILE A 225 -12.25 4.97 11.14
CA ILE A 225 -11.18 5.38 12.04
C ILE A 225 -9.86 4.87 11.47
N ARG A 226 -8.83 5.72 11.45
CA ARG A 226 -7.52 5.30 10.96
C ARG A 226 -6.99 4.14 11.82
N PRO A 227 -6.61 2.99 11.23
CA PRO A 227 -6.29 1.81 12.02
C PRO A 227 -5.01 2.02 12.83
N MET A 228 -4.99 1.52 14.06
CA MET A 228 -3.78 1.46 14.88
C MET A 228 -2.77 0.49 14.26
N LEU A 229 -1.49 0.87 14.22
CA LEU A 229 -0.41 0.11 13.61
C LEU A 229 0.55 -0.43 14.67
N ALA A 230 1.12 -1.61 14.39
CA ALA A 230 2.10 -2.23 15.26
C ALA A 230 3.54 -1.95 14.83
N ASP A 231 4.40 -1.75 15.82
CA ASP A 231 5.86 -1.79 15.66
C ASP A 231 6.38 -3.22 15.62
N ARG A 232 7.60 -3.38 15.14
CA ARG A 232 8.24 -4.69 14.98
C ARG A 232 9.17 -4.97 16.16
N VAL A 233 9.16 -6.22 16.61
CA VAL A 233 10.20 -6.83 17.46
C VAL A 233 10.79 -8.04 16.75
N LYS A 234 12.03 -8.41 17.09
CA LYS A 234 12.78 -9.49 16.47
C LYS A 234 12.85 -10.76 17.34
N SER A 235 12.68 -10.62 18.65
CA SER A 235 12.72 -11.71 19.62
C SER A 235 11.71 -11.50 20.75
N GLU A 236 11.50 -12.55 21.51
CA GLU A 236 10.72 -12.63 22.74
C GLU A 236 11.34 -11.71 23.83
N GLU A 237 12.67 -11.72 23.95
CA GLU A 237 13.41 -10.82 24.85
C GLU A 237 13.13 -9.34 24.54
N GLU A 238 13.23 -8.94 23.26
CA GLU A 238 12.95 -7.56 22.82
C GLU A 238 11.47 -7.19 23.08
N ALA A 239 10.56 -8.17 22.96
CA ALA A 239 9.16 -7.95 23.27
C ALA A 239 8.93 -7.62 24.75
N ILE A 240 9.56 -8.36 25.67
CA ILE A 240 9.47 -8.11 27.11
C ILE A 240 10.09 -6.76 27.47
N GLU A 241 11.25 -6.42 26.90
CA GLU A 241 11.91 -5.14 27.15
C GLU A 241 10.98 -3.96 26.81
N LYS A 242 10.26 -4.05 25.68
CA LYS A 242 9.39 -2.97 25.19
C LYS A 242 8.00 -2.94 25.82
N MET A 243 7.41 -4.10 26.11
CA MET A 243 6.04 -4.20 26.65
C MET A 243 5.98 -4.20 28.17
N GLY A 244 7.11 -4.47 28.83
CA GLY A 244 7.16 -4.66 30.28
C GLY A 244 6.74 -6.07 30.69
N LYS A 245 6.36 -6.22 31.97
CA LYS A 245 6.24 -7.52 32.65
C LYS A 245 5.05 -8.37 32.23
N THR A 246 3.95 -7.77 31.76
CA THR A 246 2.73 -8.53 31.45
C THR A 246 1.96 -7.83 30.35
N PHE A 247 1.65 -8.56 29.28
CA PHE A 247 0.93 -8.05 28.12
C PHE A 247 0.12 -9.16 27.46
N ALA A 248 -0.81 -8.80 26.59
CA ALA A 248 -1.57 -9.77 25.82
C ALA A 248 -0.80 -10.18 24.55
N ALA A 249 -0.85 -11.47 24.22
CA ALA A 249 -0.43 -12.01 22.95
C ALA A 249 -1.66 -12.55 22.22
N GLU A 250 -1.85 -12.13 20.97
CA GLU A 250 -2.89 -12.60 20.07
C GLU A 250 -2.28 -13.26 18.84
N TYR A 251 -2.98 -14.21 18.23
CA TYR A 251 -2.57 -14.76 16.94
C TYR A 251 -2.54 -13.68 15.86
N LYS A 252 -1.41 -13.59 15.17
CA LYS A 252 -1.26 -12.72 14.01
C LYS A 252 -1.69 -13.46 12.76
N LEU A 253 -2.96 -13.30 12.42
CA LEU A 253 -3.57 -13.89 11.24
C LEU A 253 -3.02 -13.28 9.92
N ASP A 254 -3.06 -14.06 8.84
CA ASP A 254 -2.69 -13.65 7.47
C ASP A 254 -3.96 -13.44 6.62
N GLY A 255 -4.62 -12.29 6.80
CA GLY A 255 -5.90 -12.02 6.15
C GLY A 255 -6.07 -10.58 5.69
N GLU A 256 -7.32 -10.19 5.48
CA GLU A 256 -7.70 -8.81 5.25
C GLU A 256 -8.22 -8.20 6.56
N ARG A 257 -7.53 -7.20 7.08
CA ARG A 257 -8.04 -6.37 8.18
C ARG A 257 -9.30 -5.64 7.72
N VAL A 258 -10.40 -5.92 8.40
CA VAL A 258 -11.71 -5.32 8.17
C VAL A 258 -12.11 -4.49 9.39
N GLN A 259 -12.47 -3.24 9.15
CA GLN A 259 -13.14 -2.39 10.12
C GLN A 259 -14.64 -2.39 9.82
N LEU A 260 -15.42 -2.98 10.74
CA LEU A 260 -16.86 -3.20 10.59
C LEU A 260 -17.62 -2.10 11.29
N HIS A 261 -18.46 -1.39 10.56
CA HIS A 261 -19.40 -0.40 11.11
C HIS A 261 -20.81 -0.95 10.97
N ILE A 262 -21.52 -1.05 12.09
CA ILE A 262 -22.90 -1.51 12.14
C ILE A 262 -23.74 -0.41 12.78
N LYS A 263 -24.85 -0.04 12.12
CA LYS A 263 -25.90 0.80 12.71
C LYS A 263 -27.26 0.34 12.21
N ASN A 264 -28.05 -0.27 13.09
CA ASN A 264 -29.28 -0.97 12.74
C ASN A 264 -29.00 -1.96 11.59
N ASP A 265 -29.76 -1.89 10.50
CA ASP A 265 -29.60 -2.77 9.33
C ASP A 265 -28.47 -2.38 8.38
N LYS A 266 -27.79 -1.23 8.61
CA LYS A 266 -26.73 -0.76 7.71
C LYS A 266 -25.37 -1.23 8.20
N ILE A 267 -24.64 -1.88 7.29
CA ILE A 267 -23.27 -2.35 7.52
C ILE A 267 -22.34 -1.74 6.48
N SER A 268 -21.15 -1.33 6.91
CA SER A 268 -20.06 -0.96 6.02
C SER A 268 -18.76 -1.58 6.50
N LEU A 269 -17.96 -2.05 5.55
CA LEU A 269 -16.70 -2.71 5.78
C LEU A 269 -15.60 -1.86 5.15
N PHE A 270 -14.61 -1.46 5.94
CA PHE A 270 -13.45 -0.72 5.45
C PHE A 270 -12.18 -1.54 5.57
N SER A 271 -11.36 -1.53 4.53
CA SER A 271 -10.06 -2.21 4.53
C SER A 271 -9.06 -1.50 5.44
N ARG A 272 -7.85 -2.07 5.56
CA ARG A 272 -6.70 -1.38 6.17
C ARG A 272 -6.36 -0.03 5.53
N SER A 273 -6.53 0.11 4.21
CA SER A 273 -6.35 1.38 3.48
C SER A 273 -7.57 2.28 3.53
N LEU A 274 -8.59 1.90 4.32
CA LEU A 274 -9.88 2.57 4.45
C LEU A 274 -10.72 2.58 3.18
N GLU A 275 -10.43 1.69 2.23
CA GLU A 275 -11.30 1.45 1.08
C GLU A 275 -12.60 0.81 1.54
N ASP A 276 -13.75 1.24 0.99
CA ASP A 276 -15.00 0.52 1.16
C ASP A 276 -14.92 -0.82 0.41
N ILE A 277 -14.92 -1.92 1.17
CA ILE A 277 -14.85 -3.29 0.69
C ILE A 277 -16.16 -4.05 0.89
N THR A 278 -17.23 -3.36 1.28
CA THR A 278 -18.54 -3.94 1.63
C THR A 278 -19.06 -4.87 0.53
N SER A 279 -18.93 -4.46 -0.73
CA SER A 279 -19.42 -5.26 -1.87
C SER A 279 -18.68 -6.57 -2.11
N TYR A 280 -17.46 -6.73 -1.59
CA TYR A 280 -16.66 -7.96 -1.77
C TYR A 280 -16.99 -9.04 -0.73
N TYR A 281 -17.74 -8.68 0.32
CA TYR A 281 -18.01 -9.57 1.46
C TYR A 281 -19.50 -9.62 1.81
N PRO A 282 -20.37 -10.06 0.88
CA PRO A 282 -21.81 -10.16 1.14
C PRO A 282 -22.13 -11.15 2.28
N ASP A 283 -21.31 -12.18 2.47
CA ASP A 283 -21.38 -13.14 3.57
C ASP A 283 -21.08 -12.50 4.94
N ILE A 284 -20.13 -11.56 5.02
CA ILE A 284 -19.90 -10.77 6.26
C ILE A 284 -21.13 -9.91 6.56
N VAL A 285 -21.65 -9.20 5.56
CA VAL A 285 -22.84 -8.33 5.69
C VAL A 285 -24.06 -9.14 6.12
N GLU A 286 -24.21 -10.37 5.64
CA GLU A 286 -25.37 -11.21 5.98
C GLU A 286 -25.24 -11.90 7.35
N LYS A 287 -24.05 -12.41 7.68
CA LYS A 287 -23.86 -13.33 8.82
C LYS A 287 -23.44 -12.61 10.10
N VAL A 288 -22.44 -11.72 10.04
CA VAL A 288 -21.86 -11.09 11.24
C VAL A 288 -22.89 -10.36 12.11
N PRO A 289 -23.83 -9.56 11.57
CA PRO A 289 -24.78 -8.83 12.41
C PRO A 289 -25.61 -9.73 13.34
N LYS A 290 -25.89 -10.97 12.93
CA LYS A 290 -26.62 -11.97 13.72
C LYS A 290 -25.83 -12.43 14.95
N SER A 291 -24.51 -12.31 14.89
CA SER A 291 -23.56 -12.75 15.91
C SER A 291 -23.08 -11.60 16.81
N ILE A 292 -23.49 -10.35 16.54
CA ILE A 292 -23.13 -9.16 17.32
C ILE A 292 -24.31 -8.66 18.16
N LYS A 293 -24.12 -8.59 19.49
CA LYS A 293 -25.14 -8.13 20.45
C LYS A 293 -25.17 -6.60 20.61
N SER A 294 -25.21 -5.86 19.50
CA SER A 294 -25.27 -4.40 19.49
C SER A 294 -25.81 -3.86 18.18
N ASP A 295 -26.73 -2.90 18.24
CA ASP A 295 -27.28 -2.25 17.04
C ASP A 295 -26.38 -1.12 16.54
N GLU A 296 -25.44 -0.63 17.34
CA GLU A 296 -24.50 0.44 16.95
C GLU A 296 -23.09 0.13 17.45
N VAL A 297 -22.17 -0.23 16.54
CA VAL A 297 -20.81 -0.65 16.91
C VAL A 297 -19.78 -0.38 15.80
N ILE A 298 -18.52 -0.19 16.19
CA ILE A 298 -17.35 -0.22 15.30
C ILE A 298 -16.35 -1.24 15.85
N LEU A 299 -16.10 -2.29 15.08
CA LEU A 299 -15.25 -3.43 15.42
C LEU A 299 -14.08 -3.54 14.45
N GLU A 300 -12.99 -4.15 14.89
CA GLU A 300 -11.93 -4.61 13.99
C GLU A 300 -11.78 -6.13 14.03
N ALA A 301 -11.64 -6.71 12.84
CA ALA A 301 -11.46 -8.14 12.65
C ALA A 301 -10.48 -8.41 11.50
N GLU A 302 -9.98 -9.64 11.45
CA GLU A 302 -9.28 -10.17 10.29
C GLU A 302 -10.19 -11.17 9.57
N ALA A 303 -10.49 -10.91 8.30
CA ALA A 303 -11.13 -11.87 7.41
C ALA A 303 -10.05 -12.80 6.83
N VAL A 304 -10.16 -14.10 7.09
CA VAL A 304 -9.13 -15.10 6.71
C VAL A 304 -9.78 -16.22 5.93
N ALA A 305 -9.21 -16.55 4.77
CA ALA A 305 -9.66 -17.70 3.98
C ALA A 305 -9.39 -19.00 4.75
N ILE A 306 -10.28 -19.98 4.63
CA ILE A 306 -10.16 -21.27 5.30
C ILE A 306 -10.37 -22.42 4.34
N ASN A 307 -9.78 -23.57 4.68
CA ASN A 307 -10.17 -24.84 4.08
C ASN A 307 -11.44 -25.35 4.78
N GLU A 308 -12.57 -25.49 4.07
CA GLU A 308 -13.84 -25.93 4.69
C GLU A 308 -13.75 -27.31 5.37
N ASN A 309 -12.88 -28.19 4.87
CA ASN A 309 -12.79 -29.55 5.39
C ASN A 309 -11.95 -29.63 6.66
N THR A 310 -10.88 -28.83 6.76
CA THR A 310 -9.93 -28.89 7.87
C THR A 310 -10.09 -27.75 8.86
N GLY A 311 -10.73 -26.65 8.46
CA GLY A 311 -10.83 -25.41 9.24
C GLY A 311 -9.53 -24.61 9.31
N GLU A 312 -8.47 -25.08 8.65
CA GLU A 312 -7.15 -24.43 8.65
C GLU A 312 -7.20 -23.10 7.91
N PHE A 313 -6.44 -22.12 8.40
CA PHE A 313 -6.25 -20.85 7.73
C PHE A 313 -5.43 -21.03 6.44
N LEU A 314 -5.90 -20.39 5.38
CA LEU A 314 -5.23 -20.33 4.09
C LEU A 314 -4.46 -19.00 3.94
N PRO A 315 -3.39 -18.97 3.13
CA PRO A 315 -2.62 -17.75 2.91
C PRO A 315 -3.46 -16.60 2.34
N PHE A 316 -3.06 -15.36 2.61
CA PHE A 316 -3.74 -14.15 2.11
C PHE A 316 -3.92 -14.14 0.58
N GLN A 317 -3.04 -14.78 -0.17
CA GLN A 317 -3.15 -14.89 -1.63
C GLN A 317 -4.44 -15.60 -2.07
N GLU A 318 -4.90 -16.60 -1.32
CA GLU A 318 -6.16 -17.29 -1.59
C GLU A 318 -7.35 -16.35 -1.38
N LEU A 319 -7.30 -15.53 -0.31
CA LEU A 319 -8.33 -14.52 -0.04
C LEU A 319 -8.43 -13.47 -1.16
N MET A 320 -7.30 -13.11 -1.79
CA MET A 320 -7.28 -12.11 -2.87
C MET A 320 -8.10 -12.53 -4.10
N HIS A 321 -8.36 -13.82 -4.29
CA HIS A 321 -9.28 -14.31 -5.33
C HIS A 321 -10.75 -13.91 -5.08
N ARG A 322 -11.09 -13.41 -3.88
CA ARG A 322 -12.41 -12.85 -3.55
C ARG A 322 -12.60 -11.40 -4.01
N ARG A 323 -11.53 -10.60 -4.16
CA ARG A 323 -11.59 -9.19 -4.61
C ARG A 323 -11.90 -9.07 -6.11
N ARG A 324 -13.12 -9.48 -6.53
CA ARG A 324 -13.63 -9.36 -7.91
C ARG A 324 -15.06 -8.84 -7.93
N LYS A 325 -15.35 -7.87 -8.81
CA LYS A 325 -16.69 -7.30 -9.00
C LYS A 325 -17.68 -8.25 -9.70
N TYR A 326 -17.18 -9.22 -10.48
CA TYR A 326 -17.99 -10.19 -11.21
C TYR A 326 -17.89 -11.58 -10.59
N LYS A 327 -19.01 -12.32 -10.57
CA LYS A 327 -19.10 -13.69 -10.03
C LYS A 327 -18.73 -13.80 -8.55
N ILE A 328 -19.13 -12.80 -7.74
CA ILE A 328 -18.81 -12.75 -6.32
C ILE A 328 -19.39 -13.94 -5.54
N GLU A 329 -20.62 -14.36 -5.85
CA GLU A 329 -21.27 -15.53 -5.22
C GLU A 329 -20.44 -16.80 -5.40
N LYS A 330 -19.93 -17.03 -6.61
CA LYS A 330 -19.02 -18.15 -6.89
C LYS A 330 -17.71 -17.99 -6.12
N ALA A 331 -17.18 -16.77 -5.98
CA ALA A 331 -15.97 -16.52 -5.22
C ALA A 331 -16.14 -16.80 -3.73
N VAL A 332 -17.29 -16.44 -3.15
CA VAL A 332 -17.64 -16.71 -1.74
C VAL A 332 -17.66 -18.20 -1.47
N LEU A 333 -18.17 -19.01 -2.41
CA LEU A 333 -18.20 -20.46 -2.31
C LEU A 333 -16.83 -21.12 -2.52
N GLU A 334 -16.03 -20.62 -3.47
CA GLU A 334 -14.69 -21.16 -3.75
C GLU A 334 -13.68 -20.82 -2.65
N TYR A 335 -13.85 -19.68 -1.98
CA TYR A 335 -12.92 -19.15 -0.98
C TYR A 335 -13.68 -18.76 0.29
N PRO A 336 -14.12 -19.76 1.07
CA PRO A 336 -14.80 -19.53 2.33
C PRO A 336 -13.86 -18.88 3.34
N ILE A 337 -14.42 -18.08 4.24
CA ILE A 337 -13.64 -17.31 5.22
C ILE A 337 -14.18 -17.51 6.63
N THR A 338 -13.36 -17.12 7.60
CA THR A 338 -13.78 -16.77 8.96
C THR A 338 -13.48 -15.29 9.22
N VAL A 339 -14.25 -14.66 10.11
CA VAL A 339 -14.08 -13.29 10.57
C VAL A 339 -13.65 -13.32 12.03
N ASN A 340 -12.41 -12.91 12.28
CA ASN A 340 -11.73 -13.08 13.55
C ASN A 340 -11.51 -11.73 14.23
N PHE A 341 -12.33 -11.40 15.23
CA PHE A 341 -12.38 -10.10 15.90
C PHE A 341 -11.25 -9.92 16.92
N PHE A 342 -10.64 -8.72 16.95
CA PHE A 342 -9.51 -8.44 17.84
C PHE A 342 -9.56 -7.08 18.55
N ASP A 343 -10.46 -6.16 18.17
CA ASP A 343 -10.65 -4.91 18.92
C ASP A 343 -12.05 -4.30 18.70
N ILE A 344 -12.41 -3.37 19.59
CA ILE A 344 -13.64 -2.57 19.54
C ILE A 344 -13.31 -1.10 19.76
N MET A 345 -13.80 -0.25 18.85
CA MET A 345 -13.49 1.19 18.87
C MET A 345 -14.68 2.04 19.32
N TYR A 346 -15.90 1.52 19.20
CA TYR A 346 -17.11 2.24 19.55
C TYR A 346 -18.26 1.27 19.76
N TYR A 347 -19.12 1.51 20.75
CA TYR A 347 -20.40 0.80 20.89
C TYR A 347 -21.44 1.68 21.60
N ASN A 348 -22.70 1.60 21.18
CA ASN A 348 -23.86 2.24 21.84
C ASN A 348 -23.64 3.70 22.26
N GLY A 349 -23.16 4.55 21.34
CA GLY A 349 -22.95 5.97 21.61
C GLY A 349 -21.61 6.32 22.29
N LYS A 350 -20.79 5.34 22.66
CA LYS A 350 -19.56 5.53 23.42
C LYS A 350 -18.33 5.15 22.61
N SER A 351 -17.36 6.06 22.57
CA SER A 351 -16.01 5.79 22.06
C SER A 351 -15.25 4.91 23.06
N CYS A 352 -14.57 3.89 22.54
CA CYS A 352 -13.66 3.03 23.30
C CYS A 352 -12.20 3.42 23.10
N LEU A 353 -11.89 4.46 22.32
CA LEU A 353 -10.50 4.76 21.95
C LEU A 353 -9.59 5.04 23.15
N ASP A 354 -10.10 5.73 24.17
CA ASP A 354 -9.37 6.02 25.41
C ASP A 354 -9.53 4.93 26.49
N THR A 355 -10.26 3.85 26.18
CA THR A 355 -10.43 2.69 27.07
C THR A 355 -9.23 1.75 26.94
N ASN A 356 -8.73 1.21 28.05
CA ASN A 356 -7.62 0.26 28.07
C ASN A 356 -7.96 -1.03 27.31
N TYR A 357 -6.95 -1.65 26.68
CA TYR A 357 -7.14 -2.84 25.85
C TYR A 357 -7.84 -3.99 26.61
N GLU A 358 -7.50 -4.23 27.88
CA GLU A 358 -8.14 -5.28 28.67
C GLU A 358 -9.67 -5.11 28.75
N GLU A 359 -10.14 -3.88 28.95
CA GLU A 359 -11.57 -3.59 29.03
C GLU A 359 -12.22 -3.63 27.64
N ARG A 360 -11.53 -3.12 26.60
CA ARG A 360 -12.01 -3.25 25.21
C ARG A 360 -12.19 -4.71 24.83
N ARG A 361 -11.23 -5.57 25.19
CA ARG A 361 -11.28 -7.01 24.92
C ARG A 361 -12.44 -7.70 25.65
N LYS A 362 -12.68 -7.38 26.93
CA LYS A 362 -13.85 -7.89 27.69
C LYS A 362 -15.18 -7.47 27.04
N ILE A 363 -15.27 -6.22 26.58
CA ILE A 363 -16.45 -5.73 25.88
C ILE A 363 -16.64 -6.49 24.56
N LEU A 364 -15.57 -6.68 23.80
CA LEU A 364 -15.57 -7.41 22.53
C LEU A 364 -16.11 -8.83 22.72
N GLU A 365 -15.53 -9.60 23.64
CA GLU A 365 -15.92 -10.99 23.92
C GLU A 365 -17.36 -11.12 24.42
N LYS A 366 -17.88 -10.10 25.11
CA LYS A 366 -19.28 -10.06 25.54
C LYS A 366 -20.24 -9.81 24.37
N LEU A 367 -19.83 -8.98 23.41
CA LEU A 367 -20.66 -8.57 22.28
C LEU A 367 -20.65 -9.57 21.12
N VAL A 368 -19.50 -10.22 20.87
CA VAL A 368 -19.32 -11.20 19.80
C VAL A 368 -19.78 -12.57 20.30
N THR A 369 -20.78 -13.16 19.64
CA THR A 369 -21.18 -14.55 19.84
C THR A 369 -20.42 -15.40 18.83
N GLU A 370 -19.59 -16.32 19.30
CA GLU A 370 -18.78 -17.14 18.41
C GLU A 370 -19.61 -18.25 17.73
N ASP A 371 -19.31 -18.49 16.45
CA ASP A 371 -19.83 -19.57 15.63
C ASP A 371 -18.74 -20.01 14.62
N ASP A 372 -19.09 -20.87 13.66
CA ASP A 372 -18.12 -21.37 12.68
C ASP A 372 -17.54 -20.26 11.78
N PHE A 373 -18.25 -19.15 11.60
CA PHE A 373 -17.89 -18.02 10.75
C PHE A 373 -17.33 -16.83 11.53
N THR A 374 -17.84 -16.56 12.73
CA THR A 374 -17.54 -15.39 13.57
C THR A 374 -16.78 -15.86 14.81
N LYS A 375 -15.54 -15.41 14.99
CA LYS A 375 -14.68 -15.83 16.13
C LYS A 375 -13.97 -14.63 16.74
N ASN A 376 -13.54 -14.70 17.99
CA ASN A 376 -12.52 -13.80 18.50
C ASN A 376 -11.13 -14.38 18.19
N VAL A 377 -10.16 -13.52 17.92
CA VAL A 377 -8.78 -13.95 17.78
C VAL A 377 -8.31 -14.60 19.09
N PRO A 378 -7.68 -15.79 19.05
CA PRO A 378 -7.10 -16.43 20.21
C PRO A 378 -6.12 -15.50 20.92
N MET A 379 -6.24 -15.41 22.24
CA MET A 379 -5.50 -14.46 23.06
C MET A 379 -5.10 -15.10 24.38
N THR A 380 -3.88 -14.82 24.83
CA THR A 380 -3.42 -15.15 26.17
C THR A 380 -2.65 -13.98 26.79
N VAL A 381 -2.56 -13.96 28.11
CA VAL A 381 -1.70 -13.00 28.83
C VAL A 381 -0.38 -13.69 29.11
N VAL A 382 0.72 -13.06 28.67
CA VAL A 382 2.08 -13.58 28.81
C VAL A 382 2.92 -12.68 29.71
N SER A 383 3.91 -13.28 30.35
CA SER A 383 4.76 -12.65 31.34
C SER A 383 6.26 -12.97 31.22
N ASN A 384 6.62 -13.97 30.43
CA ASN A 384 7.98 -14.44 30.24
C ASN A 384 8.20 -15.03 28.83
N GLU A 385 9.46 -15.25 28.45
CA GLU A 385 9.84 -15.69 27.11
C GLU A 385 9.25 -17.05 26.74
N SER A 386 9.21 -17.99 27.69
CA SER A 386 8.68 -19.34 27.46
C SER A 386 7.20 -19.32 27.09
N GLU A 387 6.39 -18.50 27.76
CA GLU A 387 4.96 -18.33 27.44
C GLU A 387 4.76 -17.69 26.05
N ILE A 388 5.64 -16.75 25.66
CA ILE A 388 5.60 -16.13 24.33
C ILE A 388 5.96 -17.15 23.27
N GLU A 389 7.01 -17.94 23.49
CA GLU A 389 7.48 -18.96 22.56
C GLU A 389 6.44 -20.06 22.35
N GLU A 390 5.89 -20.62 23.43
CA GLU A 390 4.83 -21.63 23.35
C GLU A 390 3.60 -21.10 22.57
N PHE A 391 3.18 -19.87 22.86
CA PHE A 391 2.03 -19.29 22.17
C PHE A 391 2.34 -18.93 20.71
N LEU A 392 3.58 -18.54 20.40
CA LEU A 392 4.06 -18.31 19.05
C LEU A 392 4.03 -19.62 18.25
N GLU A 393 4.57 -20.71 18.79
CA GLU A 393 4.55 -22.03 18.15
C GLU A 393 3.12 -22.50 17.86
N ASN A 394 2.21 -22.35 18.81
CA ASN A 394 0.80 -22.67 18.62
C ASN A 394 0.16 -21.84 17.50
N SER A 395 0.46 -20.53 17.44
CA SER A 395 -0.01 -19.63 16.38
C SER A 395 0.48 -20.09 14.99
N ILE A 396 1.76 -20.47 14.90
CA ILE A 396 2.36 -20.95 13.66
C ILE A 396 1.77 -22.30 13.23
N ASN A 397 1.58 -23.24 14.16
CA ASN A 397 0.96 -24.53 13.89
C ASN A 397 -0.50 -24.39 13.42
N ALA A 398 -1.18 -23.31 13.83
CA ALA A 398 -2.51 -22.95 13.34
C ALA A 398 -2.49 -22.24 11.96
N GLY A 399 -1.32 -22.05 11.33
CA GLY A 399 -1.19 -21.41 10.02
C GLY A 399 -1.11 -19.89 10.05
N CYS A 400 -0.81 -19.27 11.20
CA CYS A 400 -0.72 -17.82 11.35
C CYS A 400 0.70 -17.28 11.04
N GLU A 401 0.87 -15.97 10.90
CA GLU A 401 2.18 -15.35 10.64
C GLU A 401 3.08 -15.22 11.90
N GLY A 402 2.48 -15.29 13.09
CA GLY A 402 3.16 -15.03 14.37
C GLY A 402 2.22 -14.48 15.43
N LEU A 403 2.68 -13.51 16.22
CA LEU A 403 1.92 -12.89 17.31
C LEU A 403 1.77 -11.37 17.15
N MET A 404 0.60 -10.86 17.54
CA MET A 404 0.34 -9.46 17.84
C MET A 404 0.38 -9.30 19.35
N LEU A 405 1.31 -8.51 19.85
CA LEU A 405 1.49 -8.24 21.27
C LEU A 405 0.85 -6.91 21.60
N LYS A 406 0.08 -6.82 22.69
CA LYS A 406 -0.68 -5.62 23.06
C LYS A 406 -0.52 -5.30 24.56
N SER A 407 -0.18 -4.06 24.90
CA SER A 407 -0.17 -3.61 26.31
C SER A 407 -1.61 -3.59 26.86
N LEU A 408 -1.80 -4.15 28.05
CA LEU A 408 -3.12 -4.35 28.67
C LEU A 408 -3.80 -3.04 29.04
N ASP A 409 -3.01 -2.09 29.53
CA ASP A 409 -3.41 -0.73 29.91
C ASP A 409 -3.37 0.25 28.72
N GLY A 410 -3.02 -0.21 27.52
CA GLY A 410 -2.86 0.61 26.34
C GLY A 410 -4.20 1.07 25.76
N PRO A 411 -4.39 2.38 25.49
CA PRO A 411 -5.54 2.88 24.74
C PRO A 411 -5.43 2.50 23.25
N TYR A 412 -6.52 2.65 22.50
CA TYR A 412 -6.47 2.55 21.05
C TYR A 412 -5.98 3.89 20.45
N LYS A 413 -4.77 3.91 19.90
CA LYS A 413 -4.21 5.09 19.25
C LYS A 413 -4.43 5.05 17.75
N ALA A 414 -5.60 5.56 17.33
CA ALA A 414 -5.99 5.64 15.92
C ALA A 414 -4.91 6.32 15.07
N GLY A 415 -4.59 5.75 13.91
CA GLY A 415 -3.60 6.26 12.96
C GLY A 415 -2.15 6.25 13.43
N MET A 416 -1.87 5.84 14.68
CA MET A 416 -0.52 5.84 15.23
C MET A 416 0.13 4.47 15.09
N ARG A 417 1.46 4.51 14.96
CA ARG A 417 2.37 3.38 15.14
C ARG A 417 3.12 3.62 16.44
N GLY A 418 3.15 2.66 17.34
CA GLY A 418 3.86 2.82 18.60
C GLY A 418 3.87 1.58 19.47
N SER A 419 4.51 1.71 20.64
CA SER A 419 4.86 0.60 21.55
C SER A 419 3.68 -0.16 22.13
N TYR A 420 2.46 0.38 22.09
CA TYR A 420 1.29 -0.31 22.62
C TYR A 420 0.98 -1.61 21.86
N TRP A 421 1.26 -1.65 20.55
CA TRP A 421 1.11 -2.85 19.72
C TRP A 421 2.45 -3.21 19.08
N LEU A 422 2.92 -4.44 19.31
CA LEU A 422 4.09 -4.99 18.65
C LEU A 422 3.69 -6.20 17.82
N LYS A 423 4.50 -6.54 16.80
CA LYS A 423 4.36 -7.77 16.03
C LYS A 423 5.66 -8.56 16.09
N LEU A 424 5.54 -9.82 16.50
CA LEU A 424 6.58 -10.82 16.53
C LEU A 424 6.24 -11.85 15.45
N LYS A 425 7.04 -11.95 14.39
CA LYS A 425 6.80 -12.88 13.29
C LYS A 425 7.89 -13.93 13.22
N ARG A 426 7.52 -15.10 12.72
CA ARG A 426 8.44 -16.22 12.44
C ARG A 426 9.55 -15.84 11.46
N GLU A 427 9.22 -15.06 10.42
CA GLU A 427 10.16 -14.58 9.39
C GLU A 427 11.33 -13.71 9.94
N TYR A 428 11.31 -13.36 11.23
CA TYR A 428 12.39 -12.64 11.91
C TYR A 428 13.41 -13.57 12.54
N ARG A 429 13.04 -14.84 12.73
CA ARG A 429 13.97 -15.95 12.81
C ARG A 429 14.45 -16.18 11.36
N ASN A 430 15.76 -16.12 11.11
CA ASN A 430 16.31 -16.49 9.80
C ASN A 430 16.09 -17.99 9.59
N GLU A 431 14.90 -18.39 9.12
CA GLU A 431 14.53 -19.81 9.07
C GLU A 431 15.14 -20.57 7.90
N LEU A 432 15.48 -19.87 6.81
CA LEU A 432 16.34 -20.45 5.77
C LEU A 432 17.71 -20.82 6.34
N GLY A 433 18.12 -20.21 7.46
CA GLY A 433 19.44 -20.37 8.09
C GLY A 433 20.58 -19.75 7.27
N ASP A 434 20.50 -19.89 5.94
CA ASP A 434 21.55 -19.58 4.98
C ASP A 434 21.17 -18.46 4.01
N SER A 435 22.19 -17.71 3.58
CA SER A 435 22.12 -16.80 2.44
C SER A 435 22.42 -17.54 1.14
N LEU A 436 21.81 -17.09 0.05
CA LEU A 436 22.04 -17.61 -1.29
C LEU A 436 22.89 -16.62 -2.09
N ASP A 437 23.85 -17.15 -2.83
CA ASP A 437 24.66 -16.37 -3.76
C ASP A 437 24.05 -16.52 -5.16
N LEU A 438 23.53 -15.44 -5.73
CA LEU A 438 22.76 -15.49 -6.98
C LEU A 438 23.36 -14.58 -8.05
N VAL A 439 23.23 -15.00 -9.30
CA VAL A 439 23.77 -14.28 -10.45
C VAL A 439 22.77 -13.22 -10.95
N VAL A 440 23.25 -12.01 -11.19
CA VAL A 440 22.45 -10.93 -11.79
C VAL A 440 22.38 -11.14 -13.31
N ILE A 441 21.19 -11.45 -13.81
CA ILE A 441 20.96 -11.77 -15.24
C ILE A 441 20.19 -10.69 -16.00
N GLY A 442 19.49 -9.79 -15.29
CA GLY A 442 18.75 -8.68 -15.91
C GLY A 442 18.30 -7.62 -14.90
N ALA A 443 17.73 -6.52 -15.38
CA ALA A 443 17.21 -5.45 -14.53
C ALA A 443 15.95 -4.76 -15.08
N PHE A 444 15.26 -4.05 -14.19
CA PHE A 444 14.11 -3.22 -14.48
C PHE A 444 14.39 -1.76 -14.06
N PHE A 445 14.04 -0.80 -14.91
CA PHE A 445 14.27 0.62 -14.62
C PHE A 445 13.41 1.10 -13.46
N GLY A 446 14.03 1.87 -12.56
CA GLY A 446 13.37 2.47 -11.43
C GLY A 446 12.38 3.55 -11.86
N ARG A 447 11.26 3.64 -11.13
CA ARG A 447 10.27 4.70 -11.27
C ARG A 447 10.39 5.68 -10.09
N GLY A 448 10.01 6.95 -10.29
CA GLY A 448 10.00 7.95 -9.22
C GLY A 448 11.40 8.33 -8.74
N LYS A 449 11.70 8.14 -7.45
CA LYS A 449 13.01 8.51 -6.85
C LYS A 449 14.20 7.74 -7.44
N ARG A 450 13.93 6.58 -8.05
CA ARG A 450 14.97 5.72 -8.68
C ARG A 450 15.02 5.89 -10.20
N THR A 451 14.39 6.93 -10.76
CA THR A 451 14.43 7.22 -12.20
C THR A 451 15.86 7.46 -12.67
N GLY A 452 16.22 6.86 -13.80
CA GLY A 452 17.58 6.88 -14.34
C GLY A 452 18.52 5.80 -13.78
N ARG A 453 18.02 4.89 -12.91
CA ARG A 453 18.76 3.76 -12.33
C ARG A 453 17.97 2.45 -12.45
N TYR A 454 18.60 1.32 -12.12
CA TYR A 454 17.92 0.02 -11.99
C TYR A 454 17.24 -0.08 -10.63
N GLY A 455 15.91 -0.24 -10.61
CA GLY A 455 15.13 -0.29 -9.38
C GLY A 455 14.93 -1.71 -8.83
N THR A 456 15.14 -2.73 -9.66
CA THR A 456 14.96 -4.15 -9.34
C THR A 456 15.87 -4.99 -10.23
N LEU A 457 16.54 -5.99 -9.65
CA LEU A 457 17.39 -6.94 -10.36
C LEU A 457 16.68 -8.29 -10.50
N LEU A 458 16.87 -8.96 -11.65
CA LEU A 458 16.46 -10.34 -11.89
C LEU A 458 17.65 -11.24 -11.59
N LEU A 459 17.43 -12.22 -10.71
CA LEU A 459 18.48 -13.11 -10.22
C LEU A 459 18.23 -14.56 -10.62
N ALA A 460 19.32 -15.30 -10.81
CA ALA A 460 19.31 -16.70 -11.17
C ALA A 460 20.20 -17.55 -10.26
N SER A 461 19.78 -18.80 -10.08
CA SER A 461 20.65 -19.90 -9.62
C SER A 461 21.29 -20.58 -10.82
N TYR A 462 22.38 -21.30 -10.57
CA TYR A 462 23.08 -22.06 -11.59
C TYR A 462 22.53 -23.49 -11.68
N ASP A 463 22.30 -23.98 -12.89
CA ASP A 463 21.95 -25.36 -13.19
C ASP A 463 23.15 -26.03 -13.87
N ASP A 464 23.84 -26.88 -13.11
CA ASP A 464 25.04 -27.58 -13.54
C ASP A 464 24.76 -28.67 -14.59
N GLU A 465 23.55 -29.23 -14.61
CA GLU A 465 23.16 -30.27 -15.58
C GLU A 465 22.98 -29.70 -16.98
N SER A 466 22.34 -28.52 -17.08
CA SER A 466 22.05 -27.86 -18.35
C SER A 466 23.06 -26.77 -18.73
N ASP A 467 24.00 -26.43 -17.84
CA ASP A 467 24.93 -25.31 -17.96
C ASP A 467 24.20 -23.97 -18.20
N THR A 468 23.11 -23.75 -17.45
CA THR A 468 22.27 -22.54 -17.57
C THR A 468 22.07 -21.82 -16.24
N PHE A 469 21.73 -20.53 -16.34
CA PHE A 469 21.32 -19.67 -15.24
C PHE A 469 19.80 -19.55 -15.26
N THR A 470 19.16 -20.25 -14.34
CA THR A 470 17.70 -20.34 -14.28
C THR A 470 17.15 -19.28 -13.33
N SER A 471 16.20 -18.47 -13.81
CA SER A 471 15.68 -17.36 -13.00
C SER A 471 14.99 -17.87 -11.73
N LEU A 472 15.33 -17.27 -10.58
CA LEU A 472 14.87 -17.68 -9.26
C LEU A 472 14.04 -16.58 -8.56
N CYS A 473 14.44 -15.30 -8.67
CA CYS A 473 13.68 -14.22 -8.04
C CYS A 473 13.95 -12.85 -8.65
N LYS A 474 13.09 -11.87 -8.30
CA LYS A 474 13.40 -10.45 -8.41
C LYS A 474 13.75 -9.88 -7.04
N VAL A 475 14.77 -9.04 -6.97
CA VAL A 475 15.12 -8.31 -5.75
C VAL A 475 15.05 -6.79 -5.97
N GLY A 476 14.25 -6.10 -5.16
CA GLY A 476 14.11 -4.63 -5.18
C GLY A 476 14.35 -3.98 -3.81
N THR A 477 14.67 -4.79 -2.80
CA THR A 477 14.79 -4.42 -1.38
C THR A 477 16.14 -4.87 -0.81
N GLY A 478 16.61 -4.18 0.25
CA GLY A 478 17.93 -4.40 0.84
C GLY A 478 19.04 -3.48 0.29
N PHE A 479 18.70 -2.63 -0.67
CA PHE A 479 19.64 -1.65 -1.23
C PHE A 479 19.63 -0.33 -0.46
N THR A 480 20.82 0.21 -0.22
CA THR A 480 21.03 1.63 0.11
C THR A 480 21.10 2.43 -1.19
N ASP A 481 20.97 3.76 -1.13
CA ASP A 481 21.12 4.59 -2.32
C ASP A 481 22.53 4.47 -2.93
N GLU A 482 23.54 4.29 -2.08
CA GLU A 482 24.94 4.04 -2.46
C GLU A 482 25.12 2.71 -3.19
N SER A 483 24.53 1.62 -2.68
CA SER A 483 24.66 0.31 -3.33
C SER A 483 23.88 0.23 -4.65
N LEU A 484 22.75 0.94 -4.77
CA LEU A 484 22.07 1.11 -6.06
C LEU A 484 22.96 1.83 -7.07
N ASP A 485 23.64 2.90 -6.65
CA ASP A 485 24.56 3.63 -7.52
C ASP A 485 25.75 2.76 -7.95
N GLN A 486 26.36 2.05 -7.01
CA GLN A 486 27.46 1.13 -7.29
C GLN A 486 27.06 0.05 -8.30
N LEU A 487 25.92 -0.63 -8.07
CA LEU A 487 25.42 -1.67 -8.97
C LEU A 487 25.06 -1.10 -10.34
N TYR A 488 24.47 0.09 -10.41
CA TYR A 488 24.19 0.75 -11.67
C TYR A 488 25.47 1.03 -12.46
N GLN A 489 26.52 1.56 -11.82
CA GLN A 489 27.81 1.81 -12.49
C GLN A 489 28.50 0.54 -12.98
N ILE A 490 28.41 -0.55 -12.21
CA ILE A 490 28.97 -1.86 -12.61
C ILE A 490 28.23 -2.42 -13.83
N LEU A 491 26.90 -2.31 -13.84
CA LEU A 491 26.04 -2.99 -14.80
C LEU A 491 25.69 -2.16 -16.05
N SER A 492 25.70 -0.82 -15.99
CA SER A 492 25.24 0.04 -17.09
C SER A 492 26.04 -0.17 -18.38
N ASN A 493 27.34 -0.43 -18.26
CA ASN A 493 28.23 -0.69 -19.40
C ASN A 493 28.25 -2.16 -19.84
N LYS A 494 27.53 -3.04 -19.12
CA LYS A 494 27.43 -4.48 -19.39
C LYS A 494 26.07 -4.90 -19.95
N VAL A 495 25.24 -3.93 -20.36
CA VAL A 495 23.94 -4.19 -20.96
C VAL A 495 24.14 -4.88 -22.31
N THR A 496 23.46 -6.01 -22.49
CA THR A 496 23.47 -6.76 -23.74
C THR A 496 22.21 -6.44 -24.56
N LEU A 497 22.35 -6.48 -25.89
CA LEU A 497 21.22 -6.25 -26.80
C LEU A 497 20.25 -7.44 -26.85
N LYS A 498 20.71 -8.63 -26.46
CA LYS A 498 19.94 -9.87 -26.50
C LYS A 498 20.25 -10.69 -25.24
N LYS A 499 19.23 -11.41 -24.76
CA LYS A 499 19.37 -12.39 -23.68
C LYS A 499 20.43 -13.43 -24.03
N ASN A 500 21.38 -13.67 -23.13
CA ASN A 500 22.39 -14.71 -23.30
C ASN A 500 21.69 -16.09 -23.39
N PRO A 501 22.09 -16.98 -24.33
CA PRO A 501 21.50 -18.33 -24.47
C PRO A 501 21.56 -19.21 -23.22
N ARG A 502 22.55 -19.00 -22.33
CA ARG A 502 22.65 -19.68 -21.03
C ARG A 502 21.64 -19.15 -20.00
N ILE A 503 20.86 -18.11 -20.28
CA ILE A 503 19.84 -17.61 -19.35
C ILE A 503 18.49 -18.27 -19.66
N ASP A 504 17.98 -19.07 -18.73
CA ASP A 504 16.61 -19.60 -18.80
C ASP A 504 15.66 -18.79 -17.91
N SER A 505 14.82 -18.00 -18.58
CA SER A 505 13.75 -17.24 -17.95
C SER A 505 12.63 -16.95 -18.93
N GLU A 506 11.39 -17.13 -18.47
CA GLU A 506 10.18 -16.65 -19.15
C GLU A 506 9.92 -15.16 -18.92
N MET A 507 10.66 -14.56 -17.99
CA MET A 507 10.45 -13.19 -17.58
C MET A 507 11.29 -12.24 -18.42
N GLU A 508 10.64 -11.33 -19.14
CA GLU A 508 11.33 -10.30 -19.93
C GLU A 508 11.77 -9.13 -19.05
N ALA A 509 13.08 -8.88 -18.99
CA ALA A 509 13.68 -7.73 -18.32
C ALA A 509 13.72 -6.50 -19.23
N ASP A 510 13.80 -5.29 -18.65
CA ASP A 510 13.98 -4.05 -19.46
C ASP A 510 15.36 -4.04 -20.12
N VAL A 511 16.36 -4.59 -19.42
CA VAL A 511 17.73 -4.79 -19.90
C VAL A 511 18.26 -6.16 -19.46
N TRP A 512 19.12 -6.75 -20.29
CA TRP A 512 19.80 -8.02 -20.04
C TRP A 512 21.29 -7.79 -19.75
N PHE A 513 21.89 -8.70 -18.99
CA PHE A 513 23.33 -8.69 -18.70
C PHE A 513 23.95 -10.05 -19.04
N GLU A 514 25.27 -10.04 -19.25
CA GLU A 514 26.04 -11.28 -19.19
C GLU A 514 26.04 -11.84 -17.75
N PRO A 515 25.83 -13.16 -17.54
CA PRO A 515 25.89 -13.79 -16.22
C PRO A 515 27.31 -13.73 -15.64
N GLU A 516 27.64 -12.64 -14.95
CA GLU A 516 28.98 -12.43 -14.37
C GLU A 516 28.93 -11.98 -12.90
N LEU A 517 27.95 -11.16 -12.54
CA LEU A 517 27.91 -10.52 -11.23
C LEU A 517 27.12 -11.38 -10.23
N VAL A 518 27.78 -11.84 -9.17
CA VAL A 518 27.15 -12.60 -8.08
C VAL A 518 26.89 -11.69 -6.89
N ILE A 519 25.70 -11.80 -6.29
CA ILE A 519 25.31 -11.06 -5.09
C ILE A 519 24.72 -11.98 -4.04
N GLU A 520 24.93 -11.65 -2.77
CA GLU A 520 24.36 -12.40 -1.65
C GLU A 520 22.95 -11.90 -1.31
N VAL A 521 22.01 -12.83 -1.19
CA VAL A 521 20.59 -12.59 -0.93
C VAL A 521 20.11 -13.48 0.20
N VAL A 522 19.29 -12.92 1.08
CA VAL A 522 18.52 -13.67 2.08
C VAL A 522 17.05 -13.67 1.73
N ALA A 523 16.34 -14.71 2.11
CA ALA A 523 14.90 -14.85 1.91
C ALA A 523 14.25 -15.50 3.13
N SER A 524 12.92 -15.39 3.23
CA SER A 524 12.18 -15.99 4.34
C SER A 524 11.97 -17.50 4.13
N GLU A 525 11.62 -17.89 2.91
CA GLU A 525 11.39 -19.29 2.51
C GLU A 525 11.53 -19.45 0.99
N ILE A 526 11.47 -20.68 0.51
CA ILE A 526 11.42 -21.04 -0.91
C ILE A 526 10.01 -21.53 -1.22
N THR A 527 9.43 -21.06 -2.31
CA THR A 527 8.03 -21.33 -2.70
C THR A 527 7.95 -21.89 -4.10
N LEU A 528 6.88 -22.61 -4.41
CA LEU A 528 6.58 -23.00 -5.79
C LEU A 528 6.23 -21.77 -6.62
N SER A 529 6.77 -21.69 -7.83
CA SER A 529 6.59 -20.58 -8.74
C SER A 529 6.15 -21.06 -10.12
N PRO A 530 5.08 -20.47 -10.70
CA PRO A 530 4.68 -20.78 -12.07
C PRO A 530 5.54 -20.06 -13.13
N ILE A 531 6.36 -19.07 -12.73
CA ILE A 531 7.08 -18.15 -13.63
C ILE A 531 8.60 -18.29 -13.59
N HIS A 532 9.15 -18.70 -12.45
CA HIS A 532 10.59 -18.86 -12.26
C HIS A 532 11.01 -20.27 -12.67
N LYS A 533 12.22 -20.39 -13.23
CA LYS A 533 12.71 -21.60 -13.93
C LYS A 533 13.63 -22.46 -13.08
N ALA A 534 14.13 -21.93 -11.96
CA ALA A 534 14.89 -22.71 -11.02
C ALA A 534 14.13 -23.97 -10.60
N ALA A 535 14.75 -25.15 -10.77
CA ALA A 535 14.17 -26.46 -10.47
C ALA A 535 12.78 -26.71 -11.11
N MET A 536 12.56 -26.23 -12.33
CA MET A 536 11.30 -26.38 -13.05
C MET A 536 10.93 -27.85 -13.26
N ASN A 537 9.69 -28.21 -12.89
CA ASN A 537 9.14 -29.57 -12.94
C ASN A 537 9.75 -30.59 -11.96
N GLU A 538 10.75 -30.22 -11.15
CA GLU A 538 11.37 -31.17 -10.22
C GLU A 538 10.48 -31.47 -9.01
N ILE A 539 9.84 -30.44 -8.44
CA ILE A 539 8.96 -30.59 -7.28
C ILE A 539 7.50 -30.80 -7.70
N ARG A 540 7.02 -30.00 -8.65
CA ARG A 540 5.64 -30.03 -9.15
C ARG A 540 5.65 -29.73 -10.64
N LYS A 541 4.90 -30.52 -11.41
CA LYS A 541 4.75 -30.32 -12.85
C LYS A 541 4.21 -28.90 -13.14
N ASN A 542 4.82 -28.24 -14.13
CA ASN A 542 4.58 -26.85 -14.53
C ASN A 542 4.84 -25.82 -13.41
N SER A 543 5.81 -26.09 -12.53
CA SER A 543 6.24 -25.14 -11.50
C SER A 543 7.73 -25.29 -11.24
N GLY A 544 8.43 -24.16 -11.13
CA GLY A 544 9.77 -24.06 -10.56
C GLY A 544 9.72 -23.56 -9.13
N LEU A 545 10.82 -23.00 -8.65
CA LEU A 545 10.98 -22.45 -7.31
C LEU A 545 11.25 -20.95 -7.37
N ALA A 546 10.90 -20.25 -6.28
CA ALA A 546 11.22 -18.83 -6.10
C ALA A 546 11.43 -18.48 -4.63
N LEU A 547 12.21 -17.42 -4.40
CA LEU A 547 12.43 -16.87 -3.07
C LEU A 547 11.26 -15.98 -2.63
N ARG A 548 10.77 -16.18 -1.40
CA ARG A 548 9.81 -15.27 -0.76
C ARG A 548 10.55 -14.21 0.04
N PHE A 549 10.18 -12.95 -0.19
CA PHE A 549 10.80 -11.76 0.41
C PHE A 549 12.33 -11.67 0.27
N PRO A 550 12.89 -11.84 -0.95
CA PRO A 550 14.32 -11.75 -1.16
C PRO A 550 14.83 -10.34 -0.85
N LYS A 551 15.96 -10.26 -0.14
CA LYS A 551 16.65 -9.01 0.19
C LYS A 551 18.13 -9.15 -0.10
N PHE A 552 18.65 -8.17 -0.83
CA PHE A 552 20.10 -8.01 -0.98
C PHE A 552 20.72 -7.73 0.39
N THR A 553 21.79 -8.43 0.75
CA THR A 553 22.42 -8.26 2.06
C THR A 553 23.37 -7.06 2.12
N GLY A 554 23.71 -6.49 0.96
CA GLY A 554 24.76 -5.47 0.83
C GLY A 554 26.06 -6.02 0.26
N LYS A 555 26.22 -7.35 0.15
CA LYS A 555 27.47 -7.98 -0.31
C LYS A 555 27.44 -8.35 -1.78
N ILE A 556 28.34 -7.74 -2.56
CA ILE A 556 28.67 -8.17 -3.92
C ILE A 556 29.80 -9.20 -3.81
N ARG A 557 29.59 -10.41 -4.33
CA ARG A 557 30.51 -11.55 -4.21
C ARG A 557 31.53 -11.54 -5.33
N MET A 558 32.41 -10.53 -5.33
CA MET A 558 33.43 -10.34 -6.38
C MET A 558 34.45 -11.48 -6.44
N GLU A 559 34.54 -12.29 -5.38
CA GLU A 559 35.39 -13.47 -5.30
C GLU A 559 34.77 -14.73 -5.92
N LYS A 560 33.49 -14.70 -6.32
CA LYS A 560 32.78 -15.83 -6.95
C LYS A 560 32.61 -15.62 -8.45
N ALA A 561 32.84 -16.66 -9.24
CA ALA A 561 32.38 -16.71 -10.63
C ALA A 561 30.87 -16.99 -10.67
N ALA A 562 30.23 -16.76 -11.82
CA ALA A 562 28.80 -17.00 -11.97
C ALA A 562 28.45 -18.49 -11.76
N GLU A 563 29.33 -19.40 -12.22
CA GLU A 563 29.21 -20.84 -12.02
C GLU A 563 29.40 -21.29 -10.56
N ASP A 564 29.93 -20.44 -9.68
CA ASP A 564 30.06 -20.69 -8.22
C ASP A 564 28.85 -20.17 -7.41
N ALA A 565 27.81 -19.70 -8.11
CA ALA A 565 26.55 -19.30 -7.50
C ALA A 565 25.79 -20.51 -6.94
N SER A 566 24.80 -20.26 -6.09
CA SER A 566 23.96 -21.30 -5.52
C SER A 566 23.26 -22.10 -6.62
N THR A 567 23.29 -23.43 -6.50
CA THR A 567 22.81 -24.33 -7.55
C THR A 567 21.34 -24.70 -7.39
N ASN A 568 20.69 -25.15 -8.46
CA ASN A 568 19.31 -25.63 -8.40
C ASN A 568 19.13 -26.75 -7.36
N GLN A 569 20.09 -27.67 -7.25
CA GLN A 569 20.05 -28.76 -6.28
C GLN A 569 20.16 -28.23 -4.83
N GLU A 570 20.95 -27.19 -4.59
CA GLU A 570 20.98 -26.51 -3.28
C GLU A 570 19.62 -25.88 -2.96
N ILE A 571 19.01 -25.17 -3.93
CA ILE A 571 17.67 -24.58 -3.77
C ILE A 571 16.63 -25.67 -3.47
N VAL A 572 16.67 -26.80 -4.17
CA VAL A 572 15.77 -27.95 -3.95
C VAL A 572 15.98 -28.54 -2.56
N SER A 573 17.24 -28.71 -2.14
CA SER A 573 17.58 -29.23 -0.81
C SER A 573 17.02 -28.34 0.29
N LEU A 574 17.22 -27.01 0.17
CA LEU A 574 16.67 -26.04 1.12
C LEU A 574 15.14 -26.05 1.15
N TYR A 575 14.48 -26.15 -0.01
CA TYR A 575 13.03 -26.26 -0.10
C TYR A 575 12.49 -27.55 0.54
N GLN A 576 13.17 -28.68 0.35
CA GLN A 576 12.78 -29.95 0.98
C GLN A 576 13.05 -29.94 2.50
N GLY A 577 14.13 -29.26 2.93
CA GLY A 577 14.46 -29.04 4.33
C GLY A 577 13.38 -28.25 5.07
N GLN A 578 12.79 -27.24 4.43
CA GLN A 578 11.67 -26.46 4.96
C GLN A 578 10.48 -27.34 5.35
N LYS A 579 10.20 -28.41 4.58
CA LYS A 579 9.10 -29.34 4.87
C LYS A 579 9.36 -30.27 6.05
N LYS A 580 10.61 -30.67 6.31
CA LYS A 580 10.96 -31.61 7.39
C LYS A 580 10.91 -30.95 8.76
N VAL A 581 11.27 -29.68 8.88
CA VAL A 581 11.17 -28.92 10.14
C VAL A 581 9.70 -28.81 10.58
N THR A 582 8.75 -28.73 9.64
CA THR A 582 7.31 -28.77 9.92
C THR A 582 6.74 -30.15 10.31
N GLN A 583 7.48 -31.26 10.16
CA GLN A 583 7.00 -32.61 10.51
C GLN A 583 7.84 -33.32 11.59
N GLY A 584 8.95 -32.72 12.06
CA GLY A 584 9.97 -33.41 12.86
C GLY A 584 10.01 -33.11 14.37
N SER A 585 9.26 -32.16 14.90
CA SER A 585 9.23 -31.83 16.35
C SER A 585 8.11 -32.56 17.11
N GLY A 586 7.87 -33.81 16.75
CA GLY A 586 6.78 -34.62 17.30
C GLY A 586 7.14 -36.09 17.43
N SER A 587 8.27 -36.41 18.08
CA SER A 587 8.51 -37.68 18.77
C SER A 587 9.96 -37.77 19.24
N HIS A 588 10.19 -37.45 20.52
CA HIS A 588 10.94 -38.29 21.47
C HIS A 588 10.65 -37.87 22.90
#